data_AF-A0A946C1Z4-F1
#
_entry.id   AF-A0A946C1Z4-F1
#
_cell.length_a   1.000
_cell.length_b   1.000
_cell.length_c   1.000
_cell.angle_alpha   90.00
_cell.angle_beta   90.00
_cell.angle_gamma   90.00
#
_symmetry.space_group_name_H-M   'P 1'
#
loop_
_entity.id
_entity.type
_entity.pdbx_description
1 polymer ?
#
loop_
_entity_poly.entity_id
_entity_poly.type
_entity_poly.pdbx_seq_one_letter_code
_entity_poly.pdbx_strand_id
1 'polypeptide(L)'
;MTGKLKDNNTVNHNIDLLNKFDLSDKNSFEVFNESTRDISNLNVLKCKNSGVIVLEKFIISEDYYEKNIHNTDEFKGNTETIKGLIKSKPLEDDIRRFESYKELISGSEILDFGCGRGGFIQLSNKISKRSVGLELNKTNREYLNNIGVQCVNTLSEL
;
A
#
# COMPACT_ATOMS: atom_id res chain seq x y z
N MET A 1 14.85 -17.71 8.67
CA MET A 1 15.32 -17.03 9.89
C MET A 1 14.12 -16.46 10.60
N THR A 2 13.70 -17.07 11.70
CA THR A 2 12.55 -16.64 12.53
C THR A 2 12.98 -15.46 13.40
N GLY A 3 12.93 -14.25 12.83
CA GLY A 3 13.00 -13.03 13.61
C GLY A 3 11.75 -12.97 14.50
N LYS A 4 11.94 -13.03 15.82
CA LYS A 4 10.87 -12.73 16.78
C LYS A 4 10.32 -11.34 16.46
N LEU A 5 9.12 -11.28 15.89
CA LEU A 5 8.30 -10.07 15.87
C LEU A 5 8.16 -9.65 17.33
N LYS A 6 8.72 -8.50 17.68
CA LYS A 6 8.43 -7.89 18.99
C LYS A 6 6.93 -7.61 18.99
N ASP A 7 6.24 -8.05 20.04
CA ASP A 7 4.82 -7.80 20.30
C ASP A 7 4.56 -6.29 20.50
N ASN A 8 4.65 -5.50 19.43
CA ASN A 8 4.04 -4.19 19.36
C ASN A 8 2.64 -4.43 18.79
N ASN A 9 1.77 -5.05 19.59
CA ASN A 9 0.37 -5.29 19.23
C ASN A 9 -0.37 -3.96 19.29
N THR A 10 -0.41 -3.24 18.16
CA THR A 10 -1.14 -1.98 18.06
C THR A 10 -2.60 -2.25 17.71
N VAL A 11 -3.51 -1.53 18.36
CA VAL A 11 -4.94 -1.54 18.05
C VAL A 11 -5.15 -1.28 16.56
N ASN A 12 -6.01 -2.04 15.90
CA ASN A 12 -6.36 -1.74 14.52
C ASN A 12 -7.29 -0.51 14.47
N HIS A 13 -6.70 0.66 14.24
CA HIS A 13 -7.43 1.93 14.11
C HIS A 13 -8.47 1.94 12.97
N ASN A 14 -8.38 1.03 11.99
CA ASN A 14 -9.40 0.92 10.95
C ASN A 14 -10.75 0.52 11.53
N ILE A 15 -10.79 -0.30 12.59
CA ILE A 15 -12.06 -0.66 13.24
C ILE A 15 -12.74 0.59 13.80
N ASP A 16 -11.97 1.45 14.46
CA ASP A 16 -12.50 2.71 14.99
C ASP A 16 -12.96 3.66 13.87
N LEU A 17 -12.23 3.74 12.76
CA LEU A 17 -12.63 4.53 11.60
C LEU A 17 -13.91 4.00 10.95
N LEU A 18 -14.04 2.68 10.78
CA LEU A 18 -15.24 2.05 10.23
C LEU A 18 -16.46 2.32 11.09
N ASN A 19 -16.31 2.28 12.42
CA ASN A 19 -17.37 2.67 13.37
C ASN A 19 -17.69 4.16 13.25
N LYS A 20 -16.67 5.03 13.19
CA LYS A 20 -16.83 6.48 13.09
C LYS A 20 -17.59 6.92 11.84
N PHE A 21 -17.44 6.19 10.74
CA PHE A 21 -18.10 6.48 9.46
C PHE A 21 -19.37 5.66 9.22
N ASP A 22 -19.91 4.99 10.25
CA ASP A 22 -21.12 4.16 10.17
C ASP A 22 -21.05 3.05 9.10
N LEU A 23 -19.82 2.62 8.76
CA LEU A 23 -19.57 1.51 7.84
C LEU A 23 -19.56 0.16 8.56
N SER A 24 -19.44 0.16 9.88
CA SER A 24 -19.52 -1.03 10.74
C SER A 24 -19.90 -0.59 12.16
N ASP A 25 -20.23 -1.55 13.02
CA ASP A 25 -20.32 -1.34 14.46
C ASP A 25 -19.42 -2.34 15.21
N LYS A 26 -19.00 -2.04 16.45
CA LYS A 26 -18.09 -2.92 17.22
C LYS A 26 -18.64 -4.33 17.42
N ASN A 27 -19.96 -4.50 17.40
CA ASN A 27 -20.65 -5.77 17.60
C ASN A 27 -21.00 -6.48 16.28
N SER A 28 -20.66 -5.87 15.14
CA SER A 28 -20.90 -6.41 13.80
C SER A 28 -19.77 -7.30 13.29
N PHE A 29 -18.62 -7.29 13.95
CA PHE A 29 -17.47 -8.08 13.57
C PHE A 29 -17.55 -9.49 14.15
N GLU A 30 -17.40 -10.48 13.27
CA GLU A 30 -17.25 -11.89 13.62
C GLU A 30 -15.91 -12.43 13.11
N VAL A 31 -15.39 -13.48 13.76
CA VAL A 31 -14.17 -14.15 13.29
C VAL A 31 -14.46 -14.85 11.97
N PHE A 32 -13.77 -14.43 10.92
CA PHE A 32 -13.85 -15.00 9.58
C PHE A 32 -12.77 -16.05 9.34
N ASN A 33 -11.59 -15.86 9.93
CA ASN A 33 -10.50 -16.83 9.94
C ASN A 33 -9.63 -16.57 11.18
N GLU A 34 -9.04 -17.60 11.75
CA GLU A 34 -8.17 -17.51 12.95
C GLU A 34 -6.71 -17.19 12.60
N SER A 35 -6.39 -17.14 11.30
CA SER A 35 -5.03 -16.98 10.81
C SER A 35 -4.94 -16.18 9.50
N THR A 36 -3.73 -15.67 9.25
CA THR A 36 -3.28 -15.20 7.94
C THR A 36 -2.30 -16.21 7.35
N ARG A 37 -1.86 -15.97 6.10
CA ARG A 37 -0.85 -16.81 5.44
C ARG A 37 0.42 -16.97 6.27
N ASP A 38 0.85 -15.90 6.93
CA ASP A 38 2.16 -15.82 7.58
C ASP A 38 2.07 -15.94 9.11
N ILE A 39 0.89 -15.72 9.70
CA ILE A 39 0.68 -15.65 11.15
C ILE A 39 -0.54 -16.49 11.52
N SER A 40 -0.30 -17.59 12.25
CA SER A 40 -1.31 -18.58 12.63
C SER A 40 -2.23 -18.16 13.78
N ASN A 41 -1.88 -17.12 14.51
CA ASN A 41 -2.63 -16.62 15.67
C ASN A 41 -2.94 -15.13 15.50
N LEU A 42 -3.68 -14.82 14.45
CA LEU A 42 -4.10 -13.46 14.10
C LEU A 42 -5.48 -13.55 13.46
N ASN A 43 -6.52 -13.18 14.22
CA ASN A 43 -7.87 -13.26 13.72
C ASN A 43 -8.08 -12.26 12.59
N VAL A 44 -8.71 -12.76 11.54
CA VAL A 44 -9.31 -12.00 10.46
C VAL A 44 -10.78 -11.84 10.80
N LEU A 45 -11.23 -10.61 10.94
CA LEU A 45 -12.60 -10.26 11.28
C LEU A 45 -13.36 -9.85 10.02
N LYS A 46 -14.64 -10.21 9.95
CA LYS A 46 -15.55 -9.73 8.91
C LYS A 46 -16.74 -9.04 9.54
N CYS A 47 -17.06 -7.84 9.06
CA CYS A 47 -18.29 -7.15 9.43
C CYS A 47 -19.47 -7.80 8.70
N LYS A 48 -20.48 -8.27 9.45
CA LYS A 48 -21.70 -8.85 8.87
C LYS A 48 -22.61 -7.83 8.17
N ASN A 49 -22.47 -6.54 8.50
CA ASN A 49 -23.30 -5.48 7.94
C ASN A 49 -22.73 -4.99 6.60
N SER A 50 -21.44 -4.64 6.54
CA SER A 50 -20.81 -4.08 5.34
C SER A 50 -20.02 -5.09 4.51
N GLY A 51 -19.74 -6.27 5.05
CA GLY A 51 -18.88 -7.27 4.42
C GLY A 51 -17.39 -6.94 4.47
N VAL A 52 -16.98 -5.81 5.07
CA VAL A 52 -15.58 -5.41 5.21
C VAL A 52 -14.80 -6.45 6.01
N ILE A 53 -13.61 -6.81 5.53
CA ILE A 53 -12.69 -7.75 6.18
C ILE A 53 -11.47 -6.98 6.68
N VAL A 54 -11.12 -7.17 7.95
CA VAL A 54 -9.99 -6.49 8.62
C VAL A 54 -9.24 -7.46 9.54
N LEU A 55 -7.98 -7.17 9.83
CA LEU A 55 -7.24 -7.87 10.89
C LEU A 55 -7.69 -7.36 12.27
N GLU A 56 -7.68 -8.21 13.30
CA GLU A 56 -8.02 -7.76 14.66
C GLU A 56 -7.01 -6.74 15.23
N LYS A 57 -5.75 -6.81 14.78
CA LYS A 57 -4.64 -5.93 15.20
C LYS A 57 -3.58 -5.82 14.11
N PHE A 58 -2.74 -4.79 14.20
CA PHE A 58 -1.56 -4.67 13.35
C PHE A 58 -0.35 -5.32 14.02
N ILE A 59 0.43 -6.06 13.24
CA ILE A 59 1.70 -6.68 13.67
C ILE A 59 2.83 -6.18 12.77
N ILE A 60 2.99 -4.86 12.72
CA ILE A 60 4.08 -4.17 12.01
C ILE A 60 4.64 -3.06 12.90
N SER A 61 5.90 -2.69 12.71
CA SER A 61 6.49 -1.54 13.40
C SER A 61 6.00 -0.21 12.81
N GLU A 62 6.06 0.87 13.59
CA GLU A 62 5.67 2.21 13.14
C GLU A 62 6.46 2.67 11.91
N ASP A 63 7.73 2.29 11.84
CA ASP A 63 8.66 2.61 10.76
C ASP A 63 8.63 1.62 9.59
N TYR A 64 7.67 0.68 9.59
CA TYR A 64 7.62 -0.42 8.62
C TYR A 64 7.66 0.11 7.18
N TYR A 65 6.77 1.03 6.82
CA TYR A 65 6.69 1.57 5.45
C TYR A 65 7.87 2.50 5.10
N GLU A 66 8.46 3.18 6.09
CA GLU A 66 9.63 4.03 5.87
C GLU A 66 10.88 3.21 5.49
N LYS A 67 11.03 2.02 6.08
CA LYS A 67 12.23 1.17 5.95
C LYS A 67 12.06 -0.03 5.02
N ASN A 68 10.86 -0.29 4.51
CA ASN A 68 10.61 -1.49 3.70
C ASN A 68 11.36 -1.45 2.36
N ILE A 69 12.38 -2.31 2.23
CA ILE A 69 13.27 -2.43 1.05
C ILE A 69 12.57 -3.19 -0.09
N HIS A 70 11.54 -3.98 0.20
CA HIS A 70 10.83 -4.74 -0.86
C HIS A 70 10.13 -3.82 -1.86
N ASN A 71 9.81 -2.59 -1.44
CA ASN A 71 9.21 -1.57 -2.31
C ASN A 71 10.24 -0.69 -3.02
N THR A 72 11.54 -0.98 -2.84
CA THR A 72 12.63 -0.24 -3.49
C THR A 72 13.26 -1.05 -4.61
N ASP A 73 13.36 -2.37 -4.54
CA ASP A 73 14.10 -3.10 -5.59
C ASP A 73 13.33 -3.18 -6.91
N GLU A 74 14.04 -3.00 -8.03
CA GLU A 74 13.52 -3.26 -9.36
C GLU A 74 13.24 -4.76 -9.51
N PHE A 75 12.12 -5.12 -10.15
CA PHE A 75 11.71 -6.51 -10.31
C PHE A 75 12.74 -7.32 -11.11
N LYS A 76 13.31 -8.36 -10.48
CA LYS A 76 14.44 -9.14 -11.02
C LYS A 76 14.04 -10.22 -12.05
N GLY A 77 12.82 -10.17 -12.61
CA GLY A 77 12.38 -11.12 -13.65
C GLY A 77 11.91 -12.49 -13.13
N ASN A 78 11.87 -12.69 -11.81
CA ASN A 78 11.60 -13.98 -11.19
C ASN A 78 10.72 -13.84 -9.94
N THR A 79 9.88 -14.84 -9.69
CA THR A 79 9.05 -14.96 -8.48
C THR A 79 9.38 -16.24 -7.74
N GLU A 80 9.59 -16.14 -6.43
CA GLU A 80 9.78 -17.29 -5.57
C GLU A 80 8.43 -17.94 -5.22
N THR A 81 8.35 -19.26 -5.32
CA THR A 81 7.16 -20.05 -4.98
C THR A 81 7.54 -21.23 -4.11
N ILE A 82 6.56 -21.90 -3.50
CA ILE A 82 6.79 -23.16 -2.76
C ILE A 82 7.43 -24.27 -3.62
N LYS A 83 7.32 -24.17 -4.96
CA LYS A 83 7.88 -25.13 -5.92
C LYS A 83 9.24 -24.67 -6.50
N GLY A 84 9.78 -23.55 -6.02
CA GLY A 84 11.01 -22.93 -6.53
C GLY A 84 10.78 -21.63 -7.29
N LEU A 85 11.84 -21.15 -7.94
CA LEU A 85 11.86 -19.89 -8.65
C LEU A 85 11.21 -20.04 -10.03
N ILE A 86 10.21 -19.22 -10.35
CA ILE A 86 9.61 -19.15 -11.68
C ILE A 86 9.99 -17.84 -12.36
N LYS A 87 10.26 -17.89 -13.67
CA LYS A 87 10.40 -16.68 -14.47
C LYS A 87 9.02 -16.05 -14.64
N SER A 88 8.91 -14.79 -14.27
CA SER A 88 7.66 -14.03 -14.34
C SER A 88 7.96 -12.63 -14.86
N LYS A 89 6.91 -11.91 -15.25
CA LYS A 89 6.99 -10.51 -15.65
C LYS A 89 6.24 -9.69 -14.61
N PRO A 90 6.68 -8.45 -14.32
CA PRO A 90 5.89 -7.57 -13.48
C PRO A 90 4.58 -7.29 -14.20
N LEU A 91 3.50 -7.13 -13.41
CA LEU A 91 2.24 -6.67 -13.97
C LEU A 91 2.43 -5.21 -14.42
N GLU A 92 1.93 -4.87 -15.61
CA GLU A 92 1.97 -3.50 -16.15
C GLU A 92 0.88 -2.62 -15.52
N ASP A 93 0.81 -2.62 -14.19
CA ASP A 93 -0.28 -2.00 -13.45
C ASP A 93 -0.29 -0.46 -13.60
N ASP A 94 0.89 0.17 -13.65
CA ASP A 94 1.04 1.60 -13.91
C ASP A 94 0.44 1.99 -15.27
N ILE A 95 0.71 1.20 -16.32
CA ILE A 95 0.20 1.43 -17.68
C ILE A 95 -1.30 1.22 -17.70
N ARG A 96 -1.78 0.12 -17.10
CA ARG A 96 -3.21 -0.20 -17.00
C ARG A 96 -3.97 0.93 -16.32
N ARG A 97 -3.49 1.42 -15.18
CA ARG A 97 -4.10 2.55 -14.45
C ARG A 97 -4.06 3.83 -15.26
N PHE A 98 -2.93 4.16 -15.86
CA PHE A 98 -2.78 5.34 -16.70
C PHE A 98 -3.78 5.35 -17.85
N GLU A 99 -3.85 4.28 -18.65
CA GLU A 99 -4.74 4.22 -19.80
C GLU A 99 -6.22 4.20 -19.38
N SER A 100 -6.56 3.55 -18.25
CA SER A 100 -7.94 3.52 -17.75
C SER A 100 -8.48 4.91 -17.36
N TYR A 101 -7.62 5.82 -16.93
CA TYR A 101 -8.01 7.13 -16.39
C TYR A 101 -7.43 8.31 -17.19
N LYS A 102 -6.84 8.05 -18.36
CA LYS A 102 -6.09 9.04 -19.14
C LYS A 102 -6.87 10.32 -19.43
N GLU A 103 -8.17 10.19 -19.71
CA GLU A 103 -9.06 11.32 -19.95
C GLU A 103 -9.25 12.19 -18.70
N LEU A 104 -9.31 11.58 -17.50
CA LEU A 104 -9.40 12.29 -16.21
C LEU A 104 -8.05 12.88 -15.77
N ILE A 105 -6.94 12.29 -16.22
CA ILE A 105 -5.58 12.75 -15.91
C ILE A 105 -5.22 13.97 -16.77
N SER A 106 -5.68 14.02 -18.03
CA SER A 106 -5.34 15.09 -18.96
C SER A 106 -5.75 16.46 -18.42
N GLY A 107 -4.77 17.36 -18.23
CA GLY A 107 -5.01 18.71 -17.72
C GLY A 107 -5.45 18.82 -16.25
N SER A 108 -5.36 17.74 -15.47
CA SER A 108 -5.72 17.73 -14.05
C SER A 108 -4.52 17.91 -13.12
N GLU A 109 -4.77 18.04 -11.82
CA GLU A 109 -3.74 17.93 -10.77
C GLU A 109 -3.93 16.60 -10.03
N ILE A 110 -2.87 15.81 -9.95
CA ILE A 110 -2.89 14.44 -9.40
C ILE A 110 -2.05 14.37 -8.12
N LEU A 111 -2.61 13.76 -7.09
CA LEU A 111 -1.88 13.32 -5.90
C LEU A 111 -2.01 11.80 -5.78
N ASP A 112 -0.88 11.09 -5.78
CA ASP A 112 -0.83 9.63 -5.70
C ASP A 112 -0.24 9.19 -4.35
N PHE A 113 -1.09 8.62 -3.49
CA PHE A 113 -0.73 8.16 -2.15
C PHE A 113 -0.11 6.77 -2.21
N GLY A 114 1.05 6.58 -1.56
CA GLY A 114 1.80 5.32 -1.62
C GLY A 114 2.30 5.04 -3.03
N CYS A 115 2.84 6.05 -3.71
CA CYS A 115 3.20 5.98 -5.12
C CYS A 115 4.39 5.03 -5.42
N GLY A 116 5.09 4.52 -4.41
CA GLY A 116 6.18 3.57 -4.56
C GLY A 116 7.30 4.12 -5.46
N ARG A 117 7.71 3.32 -6.45
CA ARG A 117 8.68 3.72 -7.49
C ARG A 117 8.14 4.71 -8.53
N GLY A 118 6.88 5.14 -8.39
CA GLY A 118 6.26 6.23 -9.15
C GLY A 118 6.06 5.97 -10.63
N GLY A 119 5.87 4.72 -11.07
CA GLY A 119 5.62 4.41 -12.48
C GLY A 119 4.38 5.13 -13.02
N PHE A 120 3.27 5.11 -12.27
CA PHE A 120 2.05 5.84 -12.63
C PHE A 120 2.22 7.36 -12.64
N ILE A 121 2.92 7.92 -11.65
CA ILE A 121 3.18 9.38 -11.61
C ILE A 121 4.00 9.82 -12.82
N GLN A 122 5.03 9.06 -13.20
CA GLN A 122 5.85 9.35 -14.37
C GLN A 122 5.03 9.33 -15.68
N LEU A 123 4.02 8.47 -15.78
CA LEU A 123 3.09 8.45 -16.92
C LEU A 123 2.12 9.62 -16.87
N SER A 124 1.48 9.85 -15.73
CA SER A 124 0.48 10.91 -15.56
C SER A 124 1.07 12.32 -15.75
N ASN A 125 2.28 12.58 -15.26
CA ASN A 125 2.99 13.87 -15.43
C ASN A 125 3.17 14.31 -16.90
N LYS A 126 3.06 13.39 -17.86
CA LYS A 126 3.18 13.72 -19.29
C LYS A 126 1.96 14.48 -19.83
N ILE A 127 0.82 14.35 -19.17
CA ILE A 127 -0.47 14.89 -19.65
C ILE A 127 -1.24 15.65 -18.58
N SER A 128 -0.92 15.49 -17.29
CA SER A 128 -1.48 16.30 -16.21
C SER A 128 -0.84 17.70 -16.21
N LYS A 129 -1.47 18.66 -15.52
CA LYS A 129 -0.84 19.95 -15.21
C LYS A 129 0.25 19.79 -14.15
N ARG A 130 0.01 18.87 -13.20
CA ARG A 130 0.89 18.57 -12.08
C ARG A 130 0.54 17.18 -11.55
N SER A 131 1.53 16.31 -11.37
CA SER A 131 1.39 15.10 -10.55
C SER A 131 2.41 15.09 -9.42
N VAL A 132 1.95 14.82 -8.21
CA VAL A 132 2.78 14.73 -7.00
C VAL A 132 2.58 13.38 -6.33
N GLY A 133 3.67 12.78 -5.85
CA GLY A 133 3.62 11.56 -5.05
C GLY A 133 3.67 11.86 -3.56
N LEU A 134 2.94 11.07 -2.77
CA LEU A 134 3.09 11.03 -1.31
C LEU A 134 3.55 9.62 -0.92
N GLU A 135 4.78 9.50 -0.42
CA GLU A 135 5.41 8.20 -0.15
C GLU A 135 6.19 8.24 1.16
N LEU A 136 5.98 7.27 2.05
CA LEU A 136 6.66 7.20 3.35
C LEU A 136 8.09 6.63 3.22
N ASN A 137 8.36 5.83 2.21
CA ASN A 137 9.67 5.27 1.96
C ASN A 137 10.66 6.33 1.45
N LYS A 138 11.69 6.62 2.24
CA LYS A 138 12.69 7.65 1.93
C LYS A 138 13.45 7.38 0.62
N THR A 139 13.86 6.15 0.38
CA THR A 139 14.61 5.75 -0.84
C THR A 139 13.79 6.01 -2.10
N ASN A 140 12.49 5.72 -2.07
CA ASN A 140 11.59 5.98 -3.20
C ASN A 140 11.39 7.48 -3.43
N ARG A 141 11.17 8.27 -2.37
CA ARG A 141 11.08 9.72 -2.48
C ARG A 141 12.35 10.35 -3.06
N GLU A 142 13.51 9.97 -2.54
CA GLU A 142 14.80 10.48 -3.02
C GLU A 142 15.01 10.13 -4.48
N TYR A 143 14.73 8.88 -4.88
CA TYR A 143 14.78 8.47 -6.28
C TYR A 143 13.88 9.34 -7.17
N LEU A 144 12.61 9.53 -6.81
CA LEU A 144 11.66 10.31 -7.61
C LEU A 144 12.07 11.77 -7.74
N ASN A 145 12.45 12.41 -6.62
CA ASN A 145 12.91 13.79 -6.65
C ASN A 145 14.19 13.95 -7.47
N ASN A 146 15.11 12.97 -7.42
CA ASN A 146 16.34 12.98 -8.22
C ASN A 146 16.09 12.90 -9.74
N ILE A 147 14.99 12.26 -10.16
CA ILE A 147 14.58 12.22 -11.57
C ILE A 147 13.59 13.33 -11.95
N GLY A 148 13.39 14.32 -11.06
CA GLY A 148 12.54 15.49 -11.31
C GLY A 148 11.05 15.28 -11.09
N VAL A 149 10.64 14.19 -10.44
CA VAL A 149 9.25 13.93 -10.06
C VAL A 149 9.02 14.37 -8.62
N GLN A 150 8.18 15.39 -8.40
CA GLN A 150 7.86 15.88 -7.05
C GLN A 150 7.26 14.75 -6.20
N CYS A 151 7.92 14.43 -5.09
CA CYS A 151 7.44 13.42 -4.15
C CYS A 151 7.71 13.86 -2.70
N VAL A 152 6.65 13.94 -1.90
CA VAL A 152 6.65 14.46 -0.52
C VAL A 152 6.39 13.36 0.50
N ASN A 153 6.76 13.59 1.77
CA ASN A 153 6.52 12.64 2.84
C ASN A 153 5.13 12.82 3.47
N THR A 154 4.66 14.08 3.54
CA THR A 154 3.40 14.45 4.21
C THR A 154 2.60 15.44 3.39
N LEU A 155 1.29 15.54 3.67
CA LEU A 155 0.41 16.50 3.00
C LEU A 155 0.78 17.96 3.26
N SER A 156 1.42 18.26 4.40
CA SER A 156 1.82 19.62 4.77
C SER A 156 2.94 20.19 3.90
N GLU A 157 3.56 19.36 3.06
CA GLU A 157 4.64 19.74 2.13
C GLU A 157 4.14 20.14 0.73
N LEU A 158 2.82 20.09 0.49
CA LEU A 158 2.18 20.41 -0.80
C LEU A 158 1.76 21.88 -0.92
#